data_AF-A0A0K8UGE2-F1
#
_entry.id   AF-A0A0K8UGE2-F1
#
_cell.length_a   1.000
_cell.length_b   1.000
_cell.length_c   1.000
_cell.angle_alpha   90.00
_cell.angle_beta   90.00
_cell.angle_gamma   90.00
#
_symmetry.space_group_name_H-M   'P 1'
#
loop_
_entity.id
_entity.type
_entity.pdbx_description
1 polymer ?
#
loop_
_entity_poly.entity_id
_entity_poly.type
_entity_poly.pdbx_seq_one_letter_code
_entity_poly.pdbx_strand_id
1 'polypeptide(L)'
;NKIPSEPHYFIPHQCVLRPESTTTKLRVVFDASSRSSTQIALNELLMVGPTIQEELYSTLLRFRLHKYALTADITKMYRQIIMHENDRNCQLIVWREHPSEQIQIFRLNTVTYGTAPAPFLATRCLQMLSDANTMKYPLGSLAIKRDFYVDDLLTGSENFESLDLLRSEVIKILNSAGFTLTKWFSNHPNFFDSSCTEKSLSFNDKSSTKTLGIH
;
A
#
# COMPACT_ATOMS: atom_id res chain seq x y z
N ASN A 1 -30.00 -7.22 6.72
CA ASN A 1 -28.95 -7.91 7.53
C ASN A 1 -29.21 -9.40 7.59
N LYS A 2 -28.92 -10.15 6.51
CA LYS A 2 -28.91 -11.62 6.57
C LYS A 2 -27.47 -12.09 6.62
N ILE A 3 -27.15 -12.92 7.60
CA ILE A 3 -25.88 -13.62 7.68
C ILE A 3 -25.79 -14.57 6.48
N PRO A 4 -24.66 -14.65 5.76
CA PRO A 4 -24.53 -15.56 4.63
C PRO A 4 -24.74 -17.02 5.04
N SER A 5 -25.36 -17.80 4.14
CA SER A 5 -25.47 -19.26 4.27
C SER A 5 -24.15 -19.95 3.98
N GLU A 6 -23.30 -19.35 3.16
CA GLU A 6 -21.99 -19.86 2.80
C GLU A 6 -20.99 -19.66 3.96
N PRO A 7 -19.84 -20.38 3.95
CA PRO A 7 -18.76 -20.11 4.89
C PRO A 7 -18.40 -18.63 4.93
N HIS A 8 -18.34 -18.06 6.12
CA HIS A 8 -18.09 -16.65 6.33
C HIS A 8 -17.32 -16.40 7.62
N TYR A 9 -16.72 -15.22 7.71
CA TYR A 9 -15.96 -14.80 8.88
C TYR A 9 -16.19 -13.31 9.14
N PHE A 10 -16.48 -12.98 10.40
CA PHE A 10 -16.59 -11.59 10.87
C PHE A 10 -15.25 -11.17 11.46
N ILE A 11 -14.55 -10.25 10.80
CA ILE A 11 -13.27 -9.73 11.26
C ILE A 11 -13.53 -8.66 12.33
N PRO A 12 -13.07 -8.88 13.58
CA PRO A 12 -13.09 -7.84 14.59
C PRO A 12 -12.29 -6.63 14.10
N HIS A 13 -12.82 -5.43 14.38
CA HIS A 13 -12.14 -4.20 14.02
C HIS A 13 -12.25 -3.17 15.14
N GLN A 14 -11.24 -2.32 15.22
CA GLN A 14 -11.18 -1.24 16.19
C GLN A 14 -10.59 0.02 15.57
N CYS A 15 -11.02 1.18 16.04
CA CYS A 15 -10.42 2.44 15.64
C CYS A 15 -9.20 2.77 16.51
N VAL A 16 -8.14 3.25 15.88
CA VAL A 16 -6.96 3.81 16.51
C VAL A 16 -6.85 5.26 16.07
N LEU A 17 -7.02 6.18 17.03
CA LEU A 17 -6.83 7.60 16.81
C LEU A 17 -5.33 7.93 16.83
N ARG A 18 -4.89 8.69 15.84
CA ARG A 18 -3.54 9.26 15.75
C ARG A 18 -3.68 10.76 15.49
N PRO A 19 -3.96 11.57 16.53
CA PRO A 19 -4.20 13.01 16.38
C PRO A 19 -3.05 13.73 15.67
N GLU A 20 -1.82 13.28 15.93
CA GLU A 20 -0.57 13.79 15.34
C GLU A 20 -0.39 13.42 13.85
N SER A 21 -1.21 12.52 13.29
CA SER A 21 -1.10 12.15 11.88
C SER A 21 -1.69 13.25 11.01
N THR A 22 -0.85 13.83 10.15
CA THR A 22 -1.25 14.84 9.17
C THR A 22 -2.20 14.29 8.10
N THR A 23 -2.07 13.01 7.73
CA THR A 23 -2.85 12.41 6.65
C THR A 23 -4.06 11.60 7.12
N THR A 24 -4.00 10.95 8.28
CA THR A 24 -5.04 9.98 8.68
C THR A 24 -5.17 9.93 10.20
N LYS A 25 -6.00 10.82 10.73
CA LYS A 25 -6.28 10.95 12.18
C LYS A 25 -6.95 9.73 12.79
N LEU A 26 -7.70 8.95 12.00
CA LEU A 26 -8.34 7.71 12.44
C LEU A 26 -7.95 6.57 11.52
N ARG A 27 -7.41 5.49 12.09
CA ARG A 27 -7.15 4.24 11.38
C ARG A 27 -8.03 3.13 11.93
N VAL A 28 -8.63 2.35 11.04
CA VAL A 28 -9.30 1.10 11.44
C VAL A 28 -8.23 0.02 11.45
N VAL A 29 -8.18 -0.81 12.48
CA VAL A 29 -7.34 -2.02 12.54
C VAL A 29 -8.28 -3.21 12.46
N PHE A 30 -8.00 -4.13 11.52
CA PHE A 30 -8.71 -5.39 11.38
C PHE A 30 -7.87 -6.50 12.01
N ASP A 31 -8.46 -7.27 12.91
CA ASP A 31 -7.77 -8.36 13.61
C ASP A 31 -8.26 -9.72 13.13
N ALA A 32 -7.67 -10.20 12.04
CA ALA A 32 -7.95 -11.55 11.53
C ALA A 32 -7.22 -12.66 12.30
N SER A 33 -6.47 -12.32 13.36
CA SER A 33 -5.81 -13.26 14.27
C SER A 33 -6.64 -13.54 15.53
N SER A 34 -7.71 -12.76 15.76
CA SER A 34 -8.70 -13.07 16.79
C SER A 34 -9.32 -14.45 16.57
N ARG A 35 -9.46 -15.25 17.63
CA ARG A 35 -10.11 -16.57 17.55
C ARG A 35 -11.63 -16.39 17.45
N SER A 36 -12.26 -17.12 16.54
CA SER A 36 -13.72 -17.15 16.42
C SER A 36 -14.37 -18.09 17.44
N SER A 37 -15.69 -18.28 17.36
CA SER A 37 -16.42 -19.25 18.19
C SER A 37 -15.95 -20.69 18.00
N THR A 38 -15.30 -21.02 16.88
CA THR A 38 -14.69 -22.33 16.62
C THR A 38 -13.28 -22.45 17.22
N GLN A 39 -12.80 -21.42 17.92
CA GLN A 39 -11.42 -21.30 18.42
C GLN A 39 -10.35 -21.25 17.33
N ILE A 40 -10.74 -21.10 16.05
CA ILE A 40 -9.81 -20.95 14.93
C ILE A 40 -9.83 -19.49 14.47
N ALA A 41 -8.66 -18.92 14.22
CA ALA A 41 -8.51 -17.57 13.66
C ALA A 41 -8.53 -17.62 12.13
N LEU A 42 -8.98 -16.54 11.47
CA LEU A 42 -9.01 -16.50 10.01
C LEU A 42 -7.60 -16.64 9.42
N ASN A 43 -6.60 -16.01 10.03
CA ASN A 43 -5.21 -16.10 9.59
C ASN A 43 -4.60 -17.50 9.72
N GLU A 44 -5.19 -18.40 10.52
CA GLU A 44 -4.77 -19.82 10.58
C GLU A 44 -5.33 -20.64 9.40
N LEU A 45 -6.37 -20.12 8.71
CA LEU A 45 -7.03 -20.79 7.59
C LEU A 45 -6.56 -20.29 6.22
N LEU A 46 -6.06 -19.05 6.15
CA LEU A 46 -5.66 -18.42 4.90
C LEU A 46 -4.25 -18.84 4.47
N MET A 47 -4.09 -19.14 3.18
CA MET A 47 -2.77 -19.36 2.60
C MET A 47 -2.03 -18.03 2.41
N VAL A 48 -0.92 -17.84 3.12
CA VAL A 48 -0.15 -16.58 3.11
C VAL A 48 0.47 -16.26 1.75
N GLY A 49 0.92 -17.29 1.02
CA GLY A 49 1.79 -17.15 -0.15
C GLY A 49 3.27 -16.98 0.22
N PRO A 50 4.19 -17.16 -0.74
CA PRO A 50 5.62 -16.99 -0.50
C PRO A 50 6.01 -15.52 -0.31
N THR A 51 7.10 -15.26 0.41
CA THR A 51 7.70 -13.93 0.46
C THR A 51 8.32 -13.59 -0.88
N ILE A 52 7.69 -12.68 -1.62
CA ILE A 52 8.13 -12.21 -2.95
C ILE A 52 8.64 -10.77 -2.94
N GLN A 53 8.49 -10.09 -1.81
CA GLN A 53 8.99 -8.75 -1.61
C GLN A 53 10.47 -8.82 -1.26
N GLU A 54 11.27 -7.95 -1.87
CA GLU A 54 12.67 -7.85 -1.50
C GLU A 54 12.85 -7.31 -0.08
N GLU A 55 13.93 -7.75 0.57
CA GLU A 55 14.31 -7.24 1.89
C GLU A 55 14.44 -5.72 1.87
N LEU A 56 13.95 -5.08 2.94
CA LEU A 56 14.00 -3.63 3.09
C LEU A 56 15.42 -3.09 2.91
N TYR A 57 16.40 -3.83 3.43
CA TYR A 57 17.82 -3.49 3.31
C TYR A 57 18.28 -3.35 1.85
N SER A 58 17.89 -4.28 0.97
CA SER A 58 18.24 -4.25 -0.45
C SER A 58 17.65 -3.03 -1.15
N THR A 59 16.40 -2.69 -0.82
CA THR A 59 15.71 -1.49 -1.33
C THR A 59 16.44 -0.22 -0.89
N LEU A 60 16.78 -0.11 0.40
CA LEU A 60 17.49 1.03 0.95
C LEU A 60 18.91 1.19 0.37
N LEU A 61 19.62 0.09 0.14
CA LEU A 61 20.95 0.12 -0.48
C LEU A 61 20.88 0.67 -1.89
N ARG A 62 19.98 0.15 -2.74
CA ARG A 62 19.81 0.68 -4.12
C ARG A 62 19.44 2.15 -4.11
N PHE A 63 18.48 2.52 -3.26
CA PHE A 63 18.04 3.90 -3.11
C PHE A 63 19.20 4.87 -2.83
N ARG A 64 20.14 4.47 -1.96
CA ARG A 64 21.32 5.27 -1.60
C ARG A 64 22.36 5.42 -2.70
N LEU A 65 22.33 4.57 -3.73
CA LEU A 65 23.29 4.64 -4.84
C LEU A 65 22.92 5.72 -5.86
N HIS A 66 21.68 6.20 -5.87
CA HIS A 66 21.23 7.18 -6.85
C HIS A 66 21.71 8.59 -6.52
N LYS A 67 22.27 9.27 -7.54
CA LYS A 67 22.57 10.71 -7.45
C LYS A 67 21.31 11.54 -7.22
N TYR A 68 20.26 11.26 -7.98
CA TYR A 68 18.95 11.89 -7.79
C TYR A 68 17.94 10.86 -7.30
N ALA A 69 17.43 11.10 -6.11
CA ALA A 69 16.51 10.24 -5.40
C ALA A 69 15.06 10.70 -5.62
N LEU A 70 14.14 9.73 -5.65
CA LEU A 70 12.72 9.95 -5.77
C LEU A 70 11.97 8.99 -4.86
N THR A 71 11.05 9.52 -4.06
CA THR A 71 10.14 8.71 -3.25
C THR A 71 8.69 9.04 -3.56
N ALA A 72 7.82 8.06 -3.38
CA ALA A 72 6.37 8.20 -3.51
C ALA A 72 5.67 7.15 -2.63
N ASP A 73 4.36 7.29 -2.49
CA ASP A 73 3.54 6.39 -1.68
C ASP A 73 2.28 5.99 -2.47
N ILE A 74 1.88 4.72 -2.44
CA ILE A 74 0.62 4.27 -3.02
C ILE A 74 -0.53 4.59 -2.06
N THR A 75 -1.46 5.42 -2.52
CA THR A 75 -2.60 5.84 -1.68
C THR A 75 -3.48 4.66 -1.31
N LYS A 76 -3.46 4.23 -0.03
CA LYS A 76 -4.31 3.14 0.48
C LYS A 76 -4.19 1.86 -0.37
N MET A 77 -2.96 1.43 -0.68
CA MET A 77 -2.62 0.32 -1.59
C MET A 77 -3.59 -0.88 -1.55
N TYR A 78 -3.83 -1.47 -0.38
CA TYR A 78 -4.72 -2.64 -0.25
C TYR A 78 -6.16 -2.38 -0.73
N ARG A 79 -6.66 -1.15 -0.56
CA ARG A 79 -8.01 -0.75 -0.98
C ARG A 79 -8.14 -0.52 -2.48
N GLN A 80 -7.05 -0.57 -3.23
CA GLN A 80 -7.08 -0.48 -4.69
C GLN A 80 -7.18 -1.86 -5.36
N ILE A 81 -7.14 -2.94 -4.56
CA ILE A 81 -7.17 -4.32 -5.07
C ILE A 81 -8.50 -4.96 -4.72
N ILE A 82 -9.29 -5.31 -5.73
CA ILE A 82 -10.56 -5.99 -5.55
C ILE A 82 -10.33 -7.45 -5.15
N MET A 83 -11.03 -7.89 -4.10
CA MET A 83 -11.09 -9.30 -3.71
C MET A 83 -12.05 -10.06 -4.61
N HIS A 84 -11.67 -11.29 -4.94
CA HIS A 84 -12.55 -12.22 -5.65
C HIS A 84 -13.85 -12.43 -4.87
N GLU A 85 -14.98 -12.48 -5.56
CA GLU A 85 -16.31 -12.41 -4.94
C GLU A 85 -16.56 -13.52 -3.91
N ASN A 86 -16.11 -14.73 -4.23
CA ASN A 86 -16.25 -15.92 -3.38
C ASN A 86 -15.53 -15.79 -2.03
N ASP A 87 -14.48 -14.98 -1.96
CA ASP A 87 -13.64 -14.86 -0.77
C ASP A 87 -14.06 -13.67 0.11
N ARG A 88 -14.96 -12.81 -0.38
CA ARG A 88 -15.42 -11.62 0.37
C ARG A 88 -16.25 -11.98 1.60
N ASN A 89 -16.87 -13.17 1.62
CA ASN A 89 -17.59 -13.66 2.81
C ASN A 89 -16.64 -13.94 4.00
N CYS A 90 -15.34 -14.08 3.78
CA CYS A 90 -14.35 -14.18 4.85
C CYS A 90 -13.89 -12.81 5.39
N GLN A 91 -14.46 -11.70 4.89
CA GLN A 91 -14.10 -10.33 5.26
C GLN A 91 -15.34 -9.51 5.64
N LEU A 92 -16.25 -10.11 6.41
CA LEU A 92 -17.40 -9.41 6.94
C LEU A 92 -17.00 -8.57 8.15
N ILE A 93 -17.69 -7.46 8.37
CA ILE A 93 -17.60 -6.66 9.58
C ILE A 93 -18.99 -6.29 10.07
N VAL A 94 -19.08 -5.97 11.36
CA VAL A 94 -20.27 -5.38 11.96
C VAL A 94 -20.04 -3.90 12.23
N TRP A 95 -20.99 -3.04 11.90
CA TRP A 95 -20.88 -1.61 12.16
C TRP A 95 -22.26 -0.97 12.36
N ARG A 96 -22.29 0.14 13.09
CA ARG A 96 -23.43 1.04 13.29
C ARG A 96 -22.88 2.43 13.62
N GLU A 97 -23.62 3.48 13.29
CA GLU A 97 -23.18 4.86 13.55
C GLU A 97 -23.45 5.25 15.00
N HIS A 98 -24.63 4.90 15.50
CA HIS A 98 -25.04 5.21 16.88
C HIS A 98 -25.31 3.93 17.72
N PRO A 99 -25.00 3.92 19.04
CA PRO A 99 -25.26 2.77 19.91
C PRO A 99 -26.74 2.35 20.00
N SER A 100 -27.66 3.26 19.70
CA SER A 100 -29.11 3.01 19.63
C SER A 100 -29.54 2.33 18.33
N GLU A 101 -28.73 2.39 17.28
CA GLU A 101 -29.05 1.80 15.99
C GLU A 101 -28.79 0.30 15.96
N GLN A 102 -29.52 -0.35 15.04
CA GLN A 102 -29.32 -1.76 14.75
C GLN A 102 -27.94 -1.98 14.11
N ILE A 103 -27.22 -2.98 14.60
CA ILE A 103 -25.96 -3.42 13.99
C ILE A 103 -26.21 -3.88 12.55
N GLN A 104 -25.41 -3.36 11.63
CA GLN A 104 -25.41 -3.74 10.22
C GLN A 104 -24.20 -4.61 9.90
N ILE A 105 -24.37 -5.48 8.89
CA ILE A 105 -23.31 -6.34 8.37
C ILE A 105 -22.80 -5.73 7.08
N PHE A 106 -21.50 -5.48 7.01
CA PHE A 106 -20.82 -5.01 5.80
C PHE A 106 -19.86 -6.09 5.30
N ARG A 107 -19.68 -6.11 3.98
CA ARG A 107 -18.75 -6.98 3.29
C ARG A 107 -17.64 -6.11 2.70
N LEU A 108 -16.39 -6.36 3.08
CA LEU A 108 -15.26 -5.66 2.50
C LEU A 108 -14.97 -6.23 1.11
N ASN A 109 -14.88 -5.36 0.11
CA ASN A 109 -14.75 -5.76 -1.30
C ASN A 109 -13.31 -5.80 -1.80
N THR A 110 -12.37 -5.26 -1.02
CA THR A 110 -10.97 -5.11 -1.39
C THR A 110 -10.09 -5.93 -0.46
N VAL A 111 -8.82 -6.12 -0.81
CA VAL A 111 -7.86 -6.77 0.09
C VAL A 111 -7.85 -6.03 1.44
N THR A 112 -8.10 -6.78 2.52
CA THR A 112 -8.15 -6.23 3.88
C THR A 112 -6.81 -6.45 4.57
N TYR A 113 -6.14 -5.35 4.91
CA TYR A 113 -4.92 -5.39 5.72
C TYR A 113 -5.20 -6.00 7.09
N GLY A 114 -4.21 -6.70 7.67
CA GLY A 114 -4.38 -7.51 8.88
C GLY A 114 -4.75 -8.98 8.60
N THR A 115 -5.14 -9.30 7.35
CA THR A 115 -5.21 -10.69 6.89
C THR A 115 -3.82 -11.17 6.47
N ALA A 116 -3.49 -12.43 6.75
CA ALA A 116 -2.17 -13.02 6.49
C ALA A 116 -1.72 -12.92 5.01
N PRO A 117 -2.56 -13.15 3.99
CA PRO A 117 -2.15 -13.04 2.58
C PRO A 117 -2.09 -11.61 2.04
N ALA A 118 -2.59 -10.60 2.76
CA ALA A 118 -2.70 -9.25 2.22
C ALA A 118 -1.38 -8.69 1.65
N PRO A 119 -0.22 -8.81 2.34
CA PRO A 119 1.06 -8.34 1.80
C PRO A 119 1.43 -9.05 0.50
N PHE A 120 1.31 -10.38 0.45
CA PHE A 120 1.60 -11.16 -0.76
C PHE A 120 0.72 -10.74 -1.93
N LEU A 121 -0.60 -10.63 -1.71
CA LEU A 121 -1.55 -10.24 -2.75
C LEU A 121 -1.21 -8.86 -3.31
N ALA A 122 -0.91 -7.90 -2.45
CA ALA A 122 -0.60 -6.54 -2.86
C ALA A 122 0.71 -6.46 -3.65
N THR A 123 1.78 -7.09 -3.16
CA THR A 123 3.08 -7.13 -3.85
C THR A 123 2.98 -7.90 -5.17
N ARG A 124 2.18 -8.97 -5.23
CA ARG A 124 2.01 -9.75 -6.47
C ARG A 124 1.31 -8.95 -7.56
N CYS A 125 0.32 -8.12 -7.20
CA CYS A 125 -0.29 -7.18 -8.16
C CYS A 125 0.75 -6.25 -8.78
N LEU A 126 1.64 -5.65 -7.98
CA LEU A 126 2.71 -4.79 -8.50
C LEU A 126 3.66 -5.54 -9.44
N GLN A 127 4.08 -6.75 -9.06
CA GLN A 127 4.95 -7.58 -9.91
C GLN A 127 4.30 -7.91 -11.25
N MET A 128 3.02 -8.28 -11.25
CA MET A 128 2.29 -8.57 -12.49
C MET A 128 2.20 -7.33 -13.39
N LEU A 129 1.97 -6.14 -12.82
CA LEU A 129 1.95 -4.89 -13.58
C LEU A 129 3.31 -4.55 -14.17
N SER A 130 4.38 -4.73 -13.40
CA SER A 130 5.75 -4.60 -13.90
C SER A 130 5.98 -5.51 -15.09
N ASP A 131 5.76 -6.82 -14.90
CA ASP A 131 6.07 -7.84 -15.91
C ASP A 131 5.31 -7.56 -17.22
N ALA A 132 4.01 -7.23 -17.14
CA ALA A 132 3.15 -6.91 -18.28
C ALA A 132 3.57 -5.65 -19.06
N ASN A 133 4.28 -4.71 -18.42
CA ASN A 133 4.65 -3.43 -19.03
C ASN A 133 6.14 -3.32 -19.40
N THR A 134 6.94 -4.36 -19.13
CA THR A 134 8.41 -4.33 -19.30
C THR A 134 8.86 -3.87 -20.69
N MET A 135 8.17 -4.30 -21.75
CA MET A 135 8.53 -3.94 -23.12
C MET A 135 8.21 -2.48 -23.46
N LYS A 136 7.17 -1.91 -22.85
CA LYS A 136 6.66 -0.56 -23.17
C LYS A 136 7.31 0.51 -22.28
N TYR A 137 7.57 0.16 -21.03
CA TYR A 137 8.00 1.08 -19.97
C TYR A 137 9.11 0.40 -19.12
N PRO A 138 10.30 0.18 -19.69
CA PRO A 138 11.32 -0.66 -19.08
C PRO A 138 11.87 -0.08 -17.77
N LEU A 139 12.01 1.25 -17.64
CA LEU A 139 12.53 1.88 -16.42
C LEU A 139 11.49 1.81 -15.30
N GLY A 140 10.25 2.15 -15.61
CA GLY A 140 9.14 2.13 -14.66
C GLY A 140 8.82 0.71 -14.19
N SER A 141 8.80 -0.28 -15.09
CA SER A 141 8.60 -1.69 -14.73
C SER A 141 9.70 -2.17 -13.78
N LEU A 142 10.96 -1.90 -14.12
CA LEU A 142 12.08 -2.30 -13.28
C LEU A 142 12.03 -1.65 -11.89
N ALA A 143 11.67 -0.36 -11.80
CA ALA A 143 11.46 0.32 -10.53
C ALA A 143 10.30 -0.29 -9.74
N ILE A 144 9.14 -0.54 -10.37
CA ILE A 144 7.99 -1.17 -9.71
C ILE A 144 8.36 -2.54 -9.13
N LYS A 145 9.20 -3.30 -9.83
CA LYS A 145 9.59 -4.65 -9.41
C LYS A 145 10.49 -4.68 -8.19
N ARG A 146 11.39 -3.70 -8.04
CA ARG A 146 12.53 -3.78 -7.10
C ARG A 146 12.59 -2.64 -6.08
N ASP A 147 11.95 -1.51 -6.35
CA ASP A 147 12.09 -0.28 -5.57
C ASP A 147 10.89 0.01 -4.67
N PHE A 148 9.84 -0.82 -4.72
CA PHE A 148 8.74 -0.76 -3.74
C PHE A 148 9.06 -1.58 -2.50
N TYR A 149 8.84 -0.97 -1.34
CA TYR A 149 8.66 -1.66 -0.08
C TYR A 149 7.22 -1.45 0.41
N VAL A 150 6.37 -2.45 0.17
CA VAL A 150 4.91 -2.35 0.37
C VAL A 150 4.36 -1.19 -0.47
N ASP A 151 3.83 -0.14 0.15
CA ASP A 151 3.27 1.04 -0.50
C ASP A 151 4.29 2.15 -0.80
N ASP A 152 5.48 2.09 -0.18
CA ASP A 152 6.54 3.09 -0.34
C ASP A 152 7.41 2.78 -1.56
N LEU A 153 7.50 3.72 -2.50
CA LEU A 153 8.46 3.72 -3.62
C LEU A 153 9.73 4.45 -3.21
N LEU A 154 10.90 3.81 -3.36
CA LEU A 154 12.22 4.37 -3.09
C LEU A 154 13.16 4.12 -4.27
N THR A 155 13.19 5.04 -5.22
CA THR A 155 13.90 4.87 -6.50
C THR A 155 14.77 6.08 -6.81
N GLY A 156 15.43 6.08 -7.98
CA GLY A 156 16.25 7.20 -8.40
C GLY A 156 16.98 6.96 -9.72
N SER A 157 17.81 7.94 -10.08
CA SER A 157 18.61 7.91 -11.31
C SER A 157 19.86 8.79 -11.22
N GLU A 158 20.75 8.66 -12.21
CA GLU A 158 22.01 9.42 -12.30
C GLU A 158 21.83 10.81 -12.94
N ASN A 159 20.75 11.02 -13.70
CA ASN A 159 20.43 12.29 -14.35
C ASN A 159 18.93 12.59 -14.25
N PHE A 160 18.58 13.86 -14.45
CA PHE A 160 17.22 14.35 -14.26
C PHE A 160 16.26 13.81 -15.33
N GLU A 161 16.71 13.71 -16.58
CA GLU A 161 15.93 13.22 -17.71
C GLU A 161 15.48 11.78 -17.49
N SER A 162 16.38 10.93 -17.01
CA SER A 162 16.08 9.54 -16.68
C SER A 162 15.18 9.42 -15.45
N LEU A 163 15.33 10.32 -14.46
CA LEU A 163 14.47 10.36 -13.28
C LEU A 163 13.02 10.74 -13.66
N ASP A 164 12.86 11.75 -14.50
CA ASP A 164 11.54 12.21 -14.95
C ASP A 164 10.86 11.18 -15.85
N LEU A 165 11.62 10.54 -16.75
CA LEU A 165 11.11 9.43 -17.55
C LEU A 165 10.66 8.26 -16.68
N LEU A 166 11.50 7.84 -15.72
CA LEU A 166 11.17 6.77 -14.76
C LEU A 166 9.88 7.09 -14.02
N ARG A 167 9.74 8.31 -13.48
CA ARG A 167 8.51 8.76 -12.82
C ARG A 167 7.30 8.65 -13.75
N SER A 168 7.40 9.21 -14.95
CA SER A 168 6.30 9.19 -15.93
C SER A 168 5.88 7.75 -16.26
N GLU A 169 6.85 6.84 -16.43
CA GLU A 169 6.59 5.43 -16.69
C GLU A 169 5.90 4.75 -15.51
N VAL A 170 6.40 4.93 -14.28
CA VAL A 170 5.77 4.36 -13.06
C VAL A 170 4.33 4.86 -12.93
N ILE A 171 4.09 6.17 -13.09
CA ILE A 171 2.74 6.76 -13.03
C ILE A 171 1.83 6.12 -14.08
N LYS A 172 2.30 5.98 -15.33
CA LYS A 172 1.51 5.37 -16.41
C LYS A 172 1.15 3.92 -16.12
N ILE A 173 2.12 3.13 -15.65
CA ILE A 173 1.89 1.71 -15.32
C ILE A 173 0.89 1.59 -14.18
N LEU A 174 1.11 2.28 -13.06
CA LEU A 174 0.28 2.13 -11.87
C LEU A 174 -1.13 2.69 -12.06
N ASN A 175 -1.27 3.85 -12.73
CA ASN A 175 -2.60 4.40 -13.06
C ASN A 175 -3.40 3.48 -13.98
N SER A 176 -2.76 2.69 -14.85
CA SER A 176 -3.47 1.73 -15.72
C SER A 176 -4.24 0.66 -14.93
N ALA A 177 -3.88 0.46 -13.66
CA ALA A 177 -4.53 -0.48 -12.75
C ALA A 177 -5.17 0.20 -11.53
N GLY A 178 -5.31 1.53 -11.56
CA GLY A 178 -5.93 2.31 -10.47
C GLY A 178 -5.03 2.55 -9.26
N PHE A 179 -3.74 2.19 -9.35
CA PHE A 179 -2.76 2.47 -8.29
C PHE A 179 -2.33 3.94 -8.33
N THR A 180 -2.92 4.77 -7.46
CA THR A 180 -2.65 6.21 -7.40
C THR A 180 -1.47 6.51 -6.48
N LEU A 181 -0.41 7.12 -7.03
CA LEU A 181 0.74 7.60 -6.26
C LEU A 181 0.54 9.01 -5.69
N THR A 182 1.05 9.23 -4.49
CA THR A 182 1.02 10.48 -3.74
C THR A 182 2.37 10.71 -3.05
N LYS A 183 2.52 11.81 -2.28
CA LYS A 183 3.70 12.06 -1.44
C LYS A 183 5.00 12.00 -2.23
N TRP A 184 5.04 12.71 -3.35
CA TRP A 184 6.23 12.73 -4.20
C TRP A 184 7.31 13.63 -3.59
N PHE A 185 8.50 13.07 -3.42
CA PHE A 185 9.64 13.81 -2.89
C PHE A 185 10.91 13.52 -3.70
N SER A 186 11.73 14.54 -3.96
CA SER A 186 13.04 14.37 -4.59
C SER A 186 14.08 15.30 -3.97
N ASN A 187 15.36 14.96 -4.15
CA ASN A 187 16.50 15.82 -3.85
C ASN A 187 16.91 16.72 -5.05
N HIS A 188 16.24 16.61 -6.20
CA HIS A 188 16.48 17.48 -7.35
C HIS A 188 15.62 18.76 -7.28
N PRO A 189 16.20 19.97 -7.38
CA PRO A 189 15.45 21.23 -7.20
C PRO A 189 14.32 21.42 -8.23
N ASN A 190 14.57 21.06 -9.49
CA ASN A 190 13.58 21.23 -10.57
C ASN A 190 12.43 20.21 -10.52
N PHE A 191 12.41 19.31 -9.53
CA PHE A 191 11.33 18.33 -9.40
C PHE A 191 10.03 18.96 -8.86
N PHE A 192 10.12 20.13 -8.20
CA PHE A 192 9.00 20.77 -7.52
C PHE A 192 8.32 21.88 -8.33
N ASP A 193 8.77 22.18 -9.55
CA ASP A 193 8.27 23.32 -10.29
C ASP A 193 7.21 22.91 -11.32
N SER A 194 5.93 23.06 -10.94
CA SER A 194 4.76 23.41 -11.78
C SER A 194 3.43 22.70 -11.45
N SER A 195 3.38 21.63 -10.62
CA SER A 195 2.08 21.01 -10.27
C SER A 195 1.97 20.28 -8.93
N CYS A 196 3.02 20.24 -8.10
CA CYS A 196 3.04 19.46 -6.86
C CYS A 196 3.19 20.36 -5.63
N THR A 197 2.12 20.48 -4.85
CA THR A 197 2.06 21.19 -3.55
C THR A 197 2.81 20.47 -2.42
N GLU A 198 3.99 19.87 -2.64
CA GLU A 198 4.66 19.09 -1.58
C GLU A 198 6.17 19.33 -1.50
N LYS A 199 6.69 19.21 -0.26
CA LYS A 199 7.92 19.83 0.26
C LYS A 199 9.21 19.16 -0.23
N SER A 200 10.33 19.90 -0.22
CA SER A 200 11.68 19.40 -0.50
C SER A 200 12.19 18.37 0.54
N LEU A 201 12.96 17.36 0.11
CA LEU A 201 13.77 16.52 0.99
C LEU A 201 15.02 17.30 1.42
N SER A 202 14.96 17.98 2.56
CA SER A 202 16.13 18.60 3.19
C SER A 202 16.72 17.66 4.24
N PHE A 203 17.95 17.18 4.03
CA PHE A 203 18.66 16.31 4.99
C PHE A 203 19.18 17.03 6.24
N ASN A 204 19.02 18.36 6.33
CA ASN A 204 19.64 19.19 7.38
C ASN A 204 18.68 20.06 8.21
N ASP A 205 17.37 19.84 8.13
CA ASP A 205 16.42 20.59 8.96
C ASP A 205 15.55 19.69 9.82
N LYS A 206 15.17 20.20 11.00
CA LYS A 206 14.27 19.57 11.99
C LYS A 206 12.88 19.19 11.45
N SER A 207 12.63 19.35 10.14
CA SER A 207 11.53 18.77 9.38
C SER A 207 11.95 17.46 8.72
N SER A 208 12.29 16.44 9.51
CA SER A 208 12.51 15.10 8.98
C SER A 208 11.16 14.54 8.49
N THR A 209 10.99 14.41 7.17
CA THR A 209 9.86 13.65 6.62
C THR A 209 10.08 12.18 6.94
N LYS A 210 9.14 11.56 7.66
CA LYS A 210 9.22 10.13 8.00
C LYS A 210 9.04 9.31 6.73
N THR A 211 10.11 8.67 6.28
CA THR A 211 10.07 7.65 5.24
C THR A 211 10.21 6.30 5.94
N LEU A 212 9.30 5.35 5.70
CA LEU A 212 9.27 4.02 6.33
C LEU A 212 9.15 4.00 7.87
N GLY A 213 8.84 5.13 8.50
CA GLY A 213 8.77 5.22 9.96
C GLY A 213 10.12 5.18 10.70
N ILE A 214 11.24 5.34 9.98
CA ILE A 214 12.60 5.36 10.53
C ILE A 214 13.11 6.82 10.58
N HIS A 215 13.82 7.17 11.65
CA HIS A 215 14.52 8.45 11.83
C HIS A 215 15.96 8.36 11.33
#